data_AF-A0A433UQX0-F1
#
_entry.id   AF-A0A433UQX0-F1
#
_cell.length_a   1.000
_cell.length_b   1.000
_cell.length_c   1.000
_cell.angle_alpha   90.00
_cell.angle_beta   90.00
_cell.angle_gamma   90.00
#
_symmetry.space_group_name_H-M   'P 1'
#
loop_
_entity.id
_entity.type
_entity.pdbx_description
1 polymer ?
#
loop_
_entity_poly.entity_id
_entity_poly.type
_entity_poly.pdbx_seq_one_letter_code
_entity_poly.pdbx_strand_id
1 'polypeptide(L)' 'MPEPIPGKVLRNIKSKNGMTQSEKFWSVSAIIGTCVAVISTYLLKCPMPMIVAFAFDAVTAAHLELEDI' A
#
# COMPACT_ATOMS: atom_id res chain seq x y z
N MET A 1 -0.93 23.17 11.58
CA MET A 1 -1.85 22.54 10.60
C MET A 1 -3.26 22.71 11.14
N PRO A 2 -4.28 23.04 10.31
CA PRO A 2 -5.69 22.88 10.71
C PRO A 2 -5.87 21.48 11.30
N GLU A 3 -6.82 21.32 12.21
CA GLU A 3 -6.97 20.07 12.95
C GLU A 3 -7.32 18.97 11.94
N PRO A 4 -6.48 17.94 11.70
CA PRO A 4 -6.87 16.82 10.87
C PRO A 4 -8.24 16.30 11.32
N ILE A 5 -9.03 15.72 10.38
CA ILE A 5 -10.24 14.95 10.72
C ILE A 5 -9.88 14.18 11.97
N PRO A 6 -10.75 14.06 12.99
CA PRO A 6 -10.49 13.08 14.01
C PRO A 6 -10.45 11.74 13.27
N GLY A 7 -9.24 11.34 12.85
CA GLY A 7 -8.86 10.01 12.43
C GLY A 7 -9.35 9.01 13.47
N LYS A 8 -9.68 9.49 14.67
CA LYS A 8 -10.33 8.86 15.81
C LYS A 8 -11.78 8.42 15.61
N VAL A 9 -12.42 8.73 14.49
CA VAL A 9 -13.59 7.99 13.98
C VAL A 9 -13.05 7.12 12.85
N LEU A 10 -12.54 7.76 11.81
CA LEU A 10 -11.88 7.23 10.60
C LEU A 10 -11.09 5.93 10.74
N ARG A 11 -10.42 5.78 11.87
CA ARG A 11 -9.39 4.81 12.18
C ARG A 11 -9.64 4.12 13.50
N ASN A 12 -10.53 4.62 14.37
CA ASN A 12 -11.06 3.80 15.48
C ASN A 12 -11.93 2.63 14.98
N ILE A 13 -12.20 2.70 13.68
CA ILE A 13 -13.06 1.88 12.84
C ILE A 13 -12.22 0.98 11.92
N LYS A 14 -11.08 1.46 11.39
CA LYS A 14 -10.05 0.59 10.78
C LYS A 14 -9.44 -0.33 11.83
N SER A 15 -9.05 0.29 12.93
CA SER A 15 -8.84 -0.31 14.24
C SER A 15 -10.22 -0.58 14.87
N LYS A 16 -10.46 -1.25 15.97
CA LYS A 16 -9.69 -2.20 16.75
C LYS A 16 -9.24 -3.45 15.97
N ASN A 17 -9.54 -3.49 14.68
CA ASN A 17 -9.53 -4.66 13.80
C ASN A 17 -8.27 -4.76 12.92
N GLY A 18 -7.20 -4.01 13.26
CA GLY A 18 -5.93 -4.00 12.54
C GLY A 18 -5.87 -2.91 11.49
N MET A 19 -5.40 -3.27 10.30
CA MET A 19 -5.69 -2.54 9.08
C MET A 19 -7.15 -2.80 8.71
N THR A 20 -7.79 -1.83 8.08
CA THR A 20 -9.04 -2.10 7.35
C THR A 20 -8.79 -3.26 6.39
N GLN A 21 -9.78 -4.14 6.18
CA GLN A 21 -9.60 -5.29 5.28
C GLN A 21 -9.09 -4.85 3.89
N SER A 22 -9.53 -3.67 3.44
CA SER A 22 -9.08 -2.99 2.24
C SER A 22 -7.57 -2.69 2.28
N GLU A 23 -7.09 -2.02 3.32
CA GLU A 23 -5.67 -1.73 3.51
C GLU A 23 -4.84 -3.01 3.59
N LYS A 24 -5.36 -4.06 4.24
CA LYS A 24 -4.69 -5.35 4.35
C LYS A 24 -4.58 -6.03 2.99
N PHE A 25 -5.62 -5.99 2.17
CA PHE A 25 -5.59 -6.54 0.80
C PHE A 25 -4.62 -5.77 -0.08
N TRP A 26 -4.71 -4.45 -0.08
CA TRP A 26 -3.81 -3.59 -0.83
C TRP A 26 -2.35 -3.80 -0.40
N SER A 27 -2.08 -3.87 0.91
CA SER A 27 -0.74 -4.16 1.45
C SER A 27 -0.24 -5.56 1.08
N VAL A 28 -1.10 -6.59 1.15
CA VAL A 28 -0.72 -7.95 0.75
C VAL A 28 -0.45 -8.00 -0.77
N SER A 29 -1.23 -7.29 -1.57
CA SER A 29 -1.01 -7.21 -3.03
C SER A 29 0.31 -6.51 -3.37
N ALA A 30 0.66 -5.45 -2.65
CA ALA A 30 1.95 -4.76 -2.74
C ALA A 30 3.10 -5.73 -2.42
N ILE A 31 3.02 -6.47 -1.31
CA ILE A 31 4.05 -7.44 -0.93
C ILE A 31 4.22 -8.53 -1.99
N ILE A 32 3.12 -9.10 -2.49
CA ILE A 32 3.18 -10.14 -3.52
C ILE A 32 3.75 -9.57 -4.82
N GLY A 33 3.29 -8.39 -5.24
CA GLY A 33 3.78 -7.69 -6.43
C GLY A 33 5.29 -7.45 -6.36
N THR A 34 5.78 -7.01 -5.21
CA THR A 34 7.20 -6.74 -4.99
C THR A 34 8.02 -8.03 -4.94
N CYS A 35 7.52 -9.12 -4.33
CA CYS A 35 8.17 -10.44 -4.40
C CYS A 35 8.28 -10.94 -5.84
N VAL A 36 7.22 -10.82 -6.65
CA VAL A 36 7.23 -11.19 -8.06
C VAL A 36 8.22 -10.31 -8.82
N ALA A 37 8.24 -9.01 -8.58
CA ALA A 37 9.16 -8.08 -9.23
C ALA A 37 10.62 -8.39 -8.92
N VAL A 38 10.96 -8.79 -7.68
CA VAL A 38 12.31 -9.23 -7.30
C VAL A 38 12.72 -10.47 -8.08
N ILE A 39 11.84 -11.47 -8.15
CA ILE A 39 12.10 -12.71 -8.90
C ILE A 39 12.26 -12.41 -10.40
N SER A 40 11.34 -11.63 -10.98
CA SER A 40 11.40 -11.23 -12.39
C SER A 40 12.64 -10.40 -12.70
N THR A 41 13.09 -9.54 -11.79
CA THR A 41 14.32 -8.76 -11.94
C THR A 41 15.54 -9.66 -11.99
N TYR A 42 15.59 -10.71 -11.16
CA TYR A 42 16.66 -11.69 -11.20
C TYR A 42 16.64 -12.52 -12.51
N LEU A 43 15.46 -12.95 -12.95
CA LEU A 43 15.30 -13.76 -14.17
C LEU A 43 15.59 -12.97 -15.44
N LEU A 44 15.06 -11.75 -15.55
CA LEU A 44 15.20 -10.89 -16.73
C LEU A 44 16.49 -10.06 -16.71
N LYS A 45 17.22 -10.05 -15.58
CA LYS A 45 18.42 -9.21 -15.33
C LYS A 45 18.21 -7.74 -15.69
N CYS A 46 16.98 -7.25 -15.58
CA CYS A 46 16.62 -5.88 -15.90
C CYS A 46 15.96 -5.22 -14.69
N PRO A 47 16.26 -3.94 -14.41
CA PRO A 47 15.72 -3.23 -13.24
C PRO A 47 14.26 -2.79 -13.41
N MET A 48 13.69 -2.93 -14.62
CA MET A 48 12.35 -2.43 -14.96
C MET A 48 11.22 -3.01 -14.09
N PRO A 49 11.17 -4.32 -13.76
CA PRO A 49 10.14 -4.88 -12.89
C PRO A 49 10.15 -4.26 -11.48
N MET A 50 11.33 -3.93 -10.93
CA MET A 50 11.45 -3.22 -9.65
C MET A 50 10.86 -1.81 -9.71
N ILE A 51 11.02 -1.09 -10.82
CA ILE A 51 10.46 0.26 -11.00
C ILE A 51 8.92 0.19 -11.03
N VAL A 52 8.37 -0.84 -11.68
CA VAL A 52 6.91 -1.07 -11.71
C VAL A 52 6.39 -1.36 -10.30
N ALA A 53 7.06 -2.22 -9.54
CA ALA A 53 6.71 -2.48 -8.14
C ALA A 53 6.77 -1.21 -7.27
N PHE A 54 7.82 -0.40 -7.43
CA PHE A 54 7.94 0.87 -6.71
C PHE A 54 6.78 1.84 -7.04
N ALA A 55 6.42 1.97 -8.31
CA ALA A 55 5.29 2.81 -8.70
C ALA A 55 3.96 2.27 -8.16
N PHE A 56 3.77 0.94 -8.19
CA PHE A 56 2.60 0.28 -7.63
C PHE A 56 2.50 0.47 -6.11
N ASP A 57 3.62 0.36 -5.40
CA ASP A 57 3.72 0.60 -3.96
C ASP A 57 3.42 2.07 -3.62
N ALA A 58 3.86 3.03 -4.44
CA ALA A 58 3.56 4.44 -4.26
C ALA A 58 2.06 4.75 -4.45
N VAL A 59 1.42 4.12 -5.44
CA VAL A 59 -0.04 4.22 -5.64
C VAL A 59 -0.81 3.59 -4.48
N THR A 60 -0.31 2.45 -3.98
CA THR A 60 -0.88 1.75 -2.82
C THR A 60 -0.73 2.58 -1.54
N ALA A 61 0.41 3.25 -1.35
CA ALA A 61 0.66 4.14 -0.23
C ALA A 61 -0.25 5.38 -0.28
N ALA A 62 -0.46 5.96 -1.46
CA ALA A 62 -1.39 7.06 -1.64
C ALA A 62 -2.83 6.64 -1.29
N HIS A 63 -3.24 5.42 -1.63
CA HIS A 63 -4.54 4.87 -1.23
C HIS A 63 -4.67 4.65 0.29
N LEU A 64 -3.56 4.46 1.00
CA LEU A 64 -3.54 4.30 2.46
C LEU A 64 -3.73 5.65 3.20
N GLU A 65 -3.27 6.74 2.59
CA GLU A 65 -3.29 8.09 3.16
C GLU A 65 -4.59 8.86 2.84
N LEU A 66 -5.28 8.52 1.74
CA LEU A 66 -6.46 9.22 1.23
C LEU A 66 -7.81 8.79 1.85
N GLU A 67 -7.83 8.27 3.07
CA GLU A 67 -9.09 7.89 3.74
C GLU A 67 -9.86 9.12 4.27
N ASP A 68 -10.18 10.08 3.41
CA ASP A 68 -11.00 11.28 3.68
C ASP A 68 -12.22 11.32 2.72
N ILE A 69 -12.96 10.21 2.61
CA ILE A 69 -14.34 10.19 2.07
C ILE A 69 -15.28 9.59 3.11
#